data_AF-A0A6V8CB88-F1
#
_entry.id   AF-A0A6V8CB88-F1
#
_cell.length_a   1.000
_cell.length_b   1.000
_cell.length_c   1.000
_cell.angle_alpha   90.00
_cell.angle_beta   90.00
_cell.angle_gamma   90.00
#
_symmetry.space_group_name_H-M   'P 1'
#
loop_
_entity.id
_entity.type
_entity.pdbx_description
1 polymer ?
#
loop_
_entity_poly.entity_id
_entity_poly.type
_entity_poly.pdbx_seq_one_letter_code
_entity_poly.pdbx_strand_id
1 'polypeptide(L)' 'MDERQIFVGKKPVHLYVRAVVMAMESGDRTVRLTARGTAIST' A
#
# COMPACT_ATOMS: atom_id res chain seq x y z
N MET A 1 -11.90 -14.12 0.84
CA MET A 1 -11.27 -13.09 1.69
C MET A 1 -10.37 -12.29 0.77
N ASP A 2 -10.84 -11.15 0.28
CA ASP A 2 -10.06 -10.29 -0.61
C ASP A 2 -9.17 -9.40 0.26
N GLU A 3 -7.86 -9.65 0.18
CA GLU A 3 -6.84 -8.84 0.85
C GLU A 3 -6.80 -7.43 0.26
N ARG A 4 -6.74 -6.40 1.09
CA ARG A 4 -6.70 -5.01 0.61
C ARG A 4 -5.44 -4.77 -0.21
N GLN A 5 -5.57 -4.48 -1.50
CA GLN A 5 -4.43 -4.24 -2.39
C GLN A 5 -4.14 -2.74 -2.58
N ILE A 6 -2.86 -2.37 -2.47
CA ILE A 6 -2.34 -1.01 -2.65
C ILE A 6 -1.26 -1.04 -3.74
N PHE A 7 -1.45 -0.24 -4.78
CA PHE A 7 -0.50 -0.11 -5.89
C PHE A 7 0.48 1.03 -5.65
N VAL A 8 1.78 0.71 -5.63
CA VAL A 8 2.88 1.66 -5.44
C VAL A 8 3.40 2.13 -6.81
N GLY A 9 3.65 3.42 -6.93
CA GLY A 9 4.01 4.08 -8.17
C GLY A 9 4.76 5.38 -7.92
N LYS A 10 4.37 6.46 -8.61
CA LYS A 10 5.10 7.74 -8.60
C LYS A 10 4.63 8.74 -7.53
N LYS A 11 3.68 8.38 -6.66
CA LYS A 11 3.22 9.29 -5.60
C LYS A 11 4.29 9.39 -4.50
N PRO A 12 4.34 10.50 -3.73
CA PRO A 12 5.18 10.58 -2.55
C PRO A 12 4.99 9.40 -1.60
N VAL A 13 6.09 8.86 -1.06
CA VAL A 13 6.13 7.68 -0.17
C VAL A 13 5.11 7.74 0.96
N HIS A 14 5.01 8.89 1.62
CA HIS A 14 4.13 9.07 2.79
C HIS A 14 2.64 8.83 2.47
N LEU A 15 2.22 8.96 1.21
CA LEU A 15 0.84 8.65 0.81
C LEU A 15 0.56 7.14 0.82
N TYR A 16 1.55 6.31 0.48
CA TYR A 16 1.42 4.85 0.56
C TYR A 16 1.44 4.37 2.01
N VAL A 17 2.29 4.99 2.85
CA VAL A 17 2.28 4.76 4.30
C VAL A 17 0.90 5.09 4.88
N ARG A 18 0.34 6.26 4.55
CA ARG A 18 -1.00 6.66 5.00
C ARG A 18 -2.09 5.70 4.52
N ALA A 19 -2.01 5.20 3.28
CA ALA A 19 -2.97 4.24 2.76
C ALA A 19 -2.94 2.90 3.52
N VAL A 20 -1.75 2.43 3.92
CA VAL A 20 -1.60 1.23 4.77
C VAL A 20 -2.18 1.48 6.16
N VAL A 21 -1.86 2.62 6.79
CA VAL A 21 -2.40 2.98 8.11
C VAL A 21 -3.93 2.99 8.09
N MET A 22 -4.52 3.67 7.09
CA MET A 22 -5.98 3.72 6.94
C MET A 22 -6.61 2.34 6.77
N ALA A 23 -5.99 1.44 6.01
CA ALA A 23 -6.49 0.07 5.84
C ALA A 23 -6.43 -0.70 7.17
N MET A 24 -5.34 -0.57 7.92
CA MET A 24 -5.19 -1.23 9.22
C MET A 24 -6.18 -0.66 10.26
N GLU A 25 -6.42 0.65 10.25
CA GLU A 25 -7.42 1.31 11.10
C GLU A 25 -8.85 0.84 10.77
N SER A 26 -9.15 0.55 9.50
CA SER A 26 -10.44 -0.04 9.10
C SER A 26 -10.59 -1.52 9.46
N GLY A 27 -9.56 -2.15 10.03
CA GLY A 27 -9.58 -3.54 10.48
C GLY A 27 -8.96 -4.53 9.50
N ASP A 28 -8.37 -4.06 8.39
CA ASP A 28 -7.63 -4.94 7.47
C ASP A 28 -6.33 -5.41 8.14
N ARG A 29 -6.24 -6.70 8.43
CA ARG A 29 -5.05 -7.30 9.07
C ARG A 29 -3.97 -7.70 8.06
N THR A 30 -4.33 -7.82 6.80
CA THR A 30 -3.43 -8.21 5.71
C THR A 30 -3.64 -7.22 4.56
N VAL A 31 -2.54 -6.66 4.06
CA VAL A 31 -2.53 -5.64 3.01
C VAL A 31 -1.47 -6.00 1.96
N ARG A 32 -1.87 -6.04 0.69
CA ARG A 32 -0.99 -6.39 -0.43
C ARG A 32 -0.41 -5.15 -1.07
N LEU A 33 0.90 -4.98 -1.00
CA LEU A 33 1.61 -3.95 -1.77
C LEU A 33 2.03 -4.52 -3.12
N THR A 34 1.69 -3.84 -4.21
CA THR A 34 2.10 -4.22 -5.56
C THR A 34 2.85 -3.08 -6.22
N ALA A 35 4.10 -3.32 -6.56
CA ALA A 35 5.01 -2.37 -7.22
C ALA A 35 5.65 -3.01 -8.45
N ARG A 36 6.20 -2.18 -9.36
CA ARG A 36 6.95 -2.65 -10.52
C ARG A 36 8.13 -1.73 -10.84
N GLY A 37 9.21 -2.30 -11.37
CA GLY A 37 10.39 -1.56 -11.82
C GLY A 37 10.98 -0.70 -10.70
N THR A 38 11.25 0.57 -10.99
CA THR A 38 11.85 1.52 -10.04
C THR A 38 10.97 1.84 -8.83
N ALA A 39 9.67 1.54 -8.88
CA ALA A 39 8.77 1.77 -7.75
C ALA A 39 8.92 0.72 -6.63
N ILE A 40 9.71 -0.34 -6.84
CA ILE A 40 9.95 -1.37 -5.83
C ILE A 40 10.88 -0.86 -4.72
N SER A 41 11.79 0.06 -5.04
CA SER A 41 12.73 0.64 -4.07
C SER A 41 12.19 1.86 -3.33
N THR A 42 10.97 2.28 -3.64
CA THR A 42 10.32 3.48 -3.11
C THR A 42 9.97 3.34 -1.63
#